data_AF-A0A420Y333-F1
#
_entry.id   AF-A0A420Y333-F1
#
_cell.length_a   1.000
_cell.length_b   1.000
_cell.length_c   1.000
_cell.angle_alpha   90.00
_cell.angle_beta   90.00
_cell.angle_gamma   90.00
#
_symmetry.space_group_name_H-M   'P 1'
#
loop_
_entity.id
_entity.type
_entity.pdbx_description
1 polymer ?
#
loop_
_entity_poly.entity_id
_entity_poly.type
_entity_poly.pdbx_seq_one_letter_code
_entity_poly.pdbx_strand_id
1 'polypeptide(L)'
;MAMLSFMLSPPFLFAVVVVVYILRCLSSPLNKIPGPPLAKYTSLILKWHEFHTNRRKYVHELHLKYGPVVRIAPNEVAFSSLAAVKEIYCSAGSGYDKTEFYDLFKIFGRRTMFTTLNKDDHAKRKRLLADRYANTNVVRQPSLSGILERANSFVTRCAESAGQGLDLYICERQ
;
A
#
# COMPACT_ATOMS: atom_id res chain seq x y z
N MET A 1 -31.43 37.11 18.27
CA MET A 1 -30.08 37.47 17.78
C MET A 1 -28.98 36.73 18.53
N ALA A 2 -28.80 36.87 19.85
CA ALA A 2 -27.69 36.27 20.60
C ALA A 2 -27.55 34.72 20.50
N MET A 3 -28.65 33.96 20.51
CA MET A 3 -28.59 32.50 20.36
C MET A 3 -28.14 32.07 18.95
N LEU A 4 -28.59 32.76 17.92
CA LEU A 4 -28.14 32.54 16.53
C LEU A 4 -26.65 32.89 16.37
N SER A 5 -26.19 33.96 17.02
CA SER A 5 -24.77 34.34 17.06
C SER A 5 -23.89 33.29 17.76
N PHE A 6 -24.39 32.67 18.83
CA PHE A 6 -23.68 31.60 19.55
C PHE A 6 -23.60 30.30 18.73
N MET A 7 -24.68 29.93 18.03
CA MET A 7 -24.71 28.75 17.15
C MET A 7 -23.80 28.88 15.92
N LEU A 8 -23.46 30.10 15.51
CA LEU A 8 -22.51 30.38 14.43
C LEU A 8 -21.09 30.62 14.94
N SER A 9 -20.86 30.52 16.25
CA SER A 9 -19.53 30.72 16.81
C SER A 9 -18.57 29.59 16.39
N PRO A 10 -17.29 29.90 16.06
CA PRO A 10 -16.30 28.89 15.71
C PRO A 10 -16.18 27.71 16.70
N PRO A 11 -16.18 27.88 18.04
CA PRO A 11 -16.08 26.75 18.96
C PRO A 11 -17.32 25.84 18.94
N PHE A 12 -18.51 26.41 18.75
CA PHE A 12 -19.74 25.61 18.64
C PHE A 12 -19.74 24.79 17.34
N LEU A 13 -19.41 25.41 16.21
CA LEU A 13 -19.30 24.70 14.93
C LEU A 13 -18.26 23.59 14.99
N PHE A 14 -17.10 23.85 15.61
CA PHE A 14 -16.08 22.85 15.83
C PHE A 14 -16.59 21.67 16.66
N ALA A 15 -17.28 21.93 17.78
CA ALA A 15 -17.87 20.89 18.61
C ALA A 15 -18.90 20.05 17.85
N VAL A 16 -19.76 20.68 17.05
CA VAL A 16 -20.74 19.98 16.19
C VAL A 16 -20.01 19.08 15.19
N VAL A 17 -18.98 19.57 14.49
CA VAL A 17 -18.20 18.76 13.54
C VAL A 17 -17.54 17.56 14.23
N VAL A 18 -16.96 17.74 15.41
CA VAL A 18 -16.35 16.66 16.19
C VAL A 18 -17.39 15.61 16.59
N VAL A 19 -18.55 16.02 17.08
CA VAL A 19 -19.64 15.10 17.47
C VAL A 19 -20.12 14.31 16.25
N VAL A 20 -20.41 14.99 15.13
CA VAL A 20 -20.83 14.35 13.88
C VAL A 20 -19.77 13.35 13.39
N TYR A 21 -18.50 13.71 13.47
CA TYR A 21 -17.39 12.83 13.10
C TYR A 21 -17.34 11.56 13.97
N ILE A 22 -17.44 11.70 15.30
CA ILE A 22 -17.43 10.57 16.24
C ILE A 22 -18.63 9.65 15.97
N LEU A 23 -19.82 10.22 15.77
CA LEU A 23 -21.03 9.45 15.45
C LEU A 23 -20.88 8.69 14.13
N ARG A 24 -20.27 9.30 13.11
CA ARG A 24 -19.96 8.62 11.84
C ARG A 24 -18.98 7.46 12.03
N CYS A 25 -17.95 7.64 12.85
CA CYS A 25 -16.99 6.57 13.16
C CYS A 25 -17.64 5.39 13.90
N LEU A 26 -18.55 5.68 14.83
CA LEU A 26 -19.27 4.68 15.63
C LEU A 26 -20.37 3.94 14.84
N SER A 27 -21.05 4.65 13.92
CA SER A 27 -22.07 4.07 13.04
C SER A 27 -21.49 3.35 11.82
N SER A 28 -20.18 3.41 11.61
CA SER A 28 -19.50 2.70 10.52
C SER A 28 -19.75 1.18 10.60
N PRO A 29 -20.02 0.50 9.48
CA PRO A 29 -20.12 -0.97 9.45
C PRO A 29 -18.84 -1.66 9.93
N LEU A 30 -17.70 -0.96 9.89
CA LEU A 30 -16.40 -1.45 10.37
C LEU A 30 -16.27 -1.46 11.91
N ASN A 31 -17.25 -0.93 12.65
CA ASN A 31 -17.19 -0.89 14.12
C ASN A 31 -17.26 -2.30 14.76
N LYS A 32 -17.78 -3.29 14.02
CA LYS A 32 -17.84 -4.70 14.45
C LYS A 32 -16.48 -5.42 14.34
N ILE A 33 -15.53 -4.85 13.61
CA ILE A 33 -14.23 -5.47 13.36
C ILE A 33 -13.31 -5.19 14.55
N PRO A 34 -12.66 -6.22 15.12
CA PRO A 34 -11.78 -6.03 16.28
C PRO A 34 -10.52 -5.25 15.89
N GLY A 35 -9.94 -4.54 16.86
CA GLY A 35 -8.72 -3.76 16.66
C GLY A 35 -8.49 -2.75 17.78
N PRO A 36 -7.39 -1.98 17.73
CA PRO A 36 -7.11 -0.93 18.69
C PRO A 36 -8.26 0.09 18.78
N PRO A 37 -8.68 0.53 19.98
CA PRO A 37 -9.80 1.46 20.12
C PRO A 37 -9.61 2.77 19.33
N LEU A 38 -8.38 3.29 19.30
CA LEU A 38 -8.04 4.51 18.59
C LEU A 38 -8.09 4.35 17.06
N ALA A 39 -7.96 3.13 16.52
CA ALA A 39 -8.10 2.86 15.09
C ALA A 39 -9.53 3.13 14.58
N LYS A 40 -10.54 3.23 15.46
CA LYS A 40 -11.90 3.62 15.07
C LYS A 40 -12.02 5.09 14.68
N TYR A 41 -11.17 5.94 15.26
CA TYR A 41 -11.27 7.40 15.17
C TYR A 41 -10.11 8.04 14.44
N THR A 42 -8.94 7.40 14.35
CA THR A 42 -7.79 8.02 13.71
C THR A 42 -6.83 7.01 13.07
N SER A 43 -6.20 7.43 11.98
CA SER A 43 -5.10 6.70 11.34
C SER A 43 -3.72 7.12 11.88
N LEU A 44 -3.66 8.06 12.82
CA LEU A 44 -2.40 8.64 13.30
C LEU A 44 -1.44 7.62 13.89
N ILE A 45 -1.92 6.64 14.65
CA ILE A 45 -1.07 5.58 15.22
C ILE A 45 -0.43 4.75 14.12
N LEU A 46 -1.23 4.34 13.14
CA LEU A 46 -0.76 3.56 12.01
C LEU A 46 0.29 4.34 11.20
N LYS A 47 0.05 5.64 10.98
CA LYS A 47 1.01 6.55 10.34
C LYS A 47 2.28 6.73 11.18
N TRP A 48 2.17 6.84 12.50
CA TRP A 48 3.32 6.91 13.40
C TRP A 48 4.21 5.67 13.22
N HIS A 49 3.63 4.47 13.23
CA HIS A 49 4.38 3.24 12.96
C HIS A 49 4.95 3.18 11.54
N GLU A 50 4.28 3.77 10.54
CA GLU A 50 4.82 3.89 9.17
C GLU A 50 6.09 4.75 9.14
N PHE A 51 6.06 5.95 9.73
CA PHE A 51 7.21 6.85 9.78
C PHE A 51 8.40 6.27 10.56
N HIS A 52 8.15 5.38 11.52
CA HIS A 52 9.19 4.67 12.25
C HIS A 52 9.54 3.30 11.63
N THR A 53 9.13 3.04 10.37
CA THR A 53 9.42 1.80 9.62
C THR A 53 8.97 0.52 10.33
N ASN A 54 7.97 0.64 11.21
CA ASN A 54 7.51 -0.42 12.10
C ASN A 54 6.06 -0.85 11.81
N ARG A 55 5.41 -0.33 10.77
CA ARG A 55 4.01 -0.69 10.41
C ARG A 55 3.80 -2.19 10.29
N ARG A 56 4.70 -2.89 9.58
CA ARG A 56 4.57 -4.34 9.34
C ARG A 56 4.52 -5.13 10.64
N LYS A 57 5.45 -4.86 11.56
CA LYS A 57 5.51 -5.53 12.86
C LYS A 57 4.29 -5.18 13.71
N TYR A 58 3.92 -3.91 13.76
CA TYR A 58 2.72 -3.46 14.48
C TYR A 58 1.46 -4.19 13.98
N VAL A 59 1.20 -4.20 12.67
CA VAL A 59 0.03 -4.89 12.10
C VAL A 59 0.09 -6.40 12.37
N HIS A 60 1.27 -7.01 12.33
CA HIS A 60 1.45 -8.41 12.70
C HIS A 60 1.09 -8.68 14.17
N GLU A 61 1.57 -7.87 15.10
CA GLU A 61 1.23 -7.96 16.53
C GLU A 61 -0.28 -7.78 16.77
N LEU A 62 -0.93 -6.90 16.01
CA LEU A 62 -2.38 -6.76 16.06
C LEU A 62 -3.09 -8.03 15.58
N HIS A 63 -2.61 -8.68 14.52
CA HIS A 63 -3.17 -9.95 14.07
C HIS A 63 -2.99 -11.07 15.10
N LEU A 64 -1.86 -11.12 15.80
CA LEU A 64 -1.65 -12.06 16.90
C LEU A 64 -2.64 -11.82 18.06
N LYS A 65 -3.00 -10.56 18.32
CA LYS A 65 -3.88 -10.17 19.42
C LYS A 65 -5.37 -10.29 19.11
N TYR A 66 -5.79 -9.84 17.92
CA TYR A 66 -7.20 -9.67 17.55
C TYR A 66 -7.67 -10.70 16.51
N GLY A 67 -6.75 -11.51 15.96
CA GLY A 67 -7.06 -12.55 14.99
C GLY A 67 -6.87 -12.13 13.53
N PRO A 68 -7.46 -12.89 12.58
CA PRO A 68 -7.12 -12.79 11.16
C PRO A 68 -7.68 -11.56 10.44
N VAL A 69 -8.61 -10.83 11.06
CA VAL A 69 -9.23 -9.61 10.49
C VAL A 69 -9.16 -8.52 11.54
N VAL A 70 -8.48 -7.41 11.23
CA VAL A 70 -8.21 -6.36 12.20
C VAL A 70 -8.45 -4.98 11.59
N ARG A 71 -9.19 -4.12 12.29
CA ARG A 71 -9.31 -2.71 11.94
C ARG A 71 -8.07 -1.95 12.39
N ILE A 72 -7.34 -1.36 11.44
CA ILE A 72 -6.07 -0.66 11.69
C ILE A 72 -6.18 0.86 11.53
N ALA A 73 -7.23 1.34 10.85
CA ALA A 73 -7.59 2.76 10.75
C ALA A 73 -9.13 2.91 10.58
N PRO A 74 -9.68 4.14 10.59
CA PRO A 74 -11.12 4.34 10.54
C PRO A 74 -11.77 3.70 9.30
N ASN A 75 -11.04 3.66 8.18
CA ASN A 75 -11.43 3.14 6.88
C ASN A 75 -10.47 2.06 6.36
N GLU A 76 -9.58 1.50 7.20
CA GLU A 76 -8.62 0.45 6.79
C GLU A 76 -8.77 -0.80 7.66
N VAL A 77 -8.81 -1.96 6.99
CA VAL A 77 -8.86 -3.29 7.61
C VAL A 77 -7.73 -4.13 7.04
N ALA A 78 -6.98 -4.78 7.93
CA ALA A 78 -5.96 -5.74 7.59
C ALA A 78 -6.52 -7.16 7.66
N PHE A 79 -6.09 -8.00 6.73
CA PHE A 79 -6.47 -9.40 6.63
C PHE A 79 -5.22 -10.28 6.55
N SER A 80 -5.20 -11.41 7.26
CA SER A 80 -4.07 -12.34 7.27
C SER A 80 -4.42 -13.78 6.87
N SER A 81 -5.65 -14.02 6.37
CA SER A 81 -6.08 -15.35 5.94
C SER A 81 -5.83 -15.59 4.44
N LEU A 82 -5.53 -16.84 4.08
CA LEU A 82 -5.37 -17.25 2.67
C LEU A 82 -6.63 -16.98 1.85
N ALA A 83 -7.81 -17.19 2.44
CA ALA A 83 -9.09 -16.90 1.79
C ALA A 83 -9.22 -15.42 1.43
N ALA A 84 -8.85 -14.51 2.35
CA ALA A 84 -8.88 -13.07 2.09
C ALA A 84 -7.87 -12.66 1.01
N VAL A 85 -6.65 -13.23 1.03
CA VAL A 85 -5.64 -12.96 -0.02
C VAL A 85 -6.19 -13.37 -1.39
N LYS A 86 -6.79 -14.56 -1.48
CA LYS A 86 -7.42 -15.03 -2.72
C LYS A 86 -8.54 -14.11 -3.18
N GLU A 87 -9.42 -13.69 -2.27
CA GLU A 87 -10.56 -12.82 -2.58
C GLU A 87 -10.11 -11.42 -3.05
N ILE A 88 -9.15 -10.83 -2.35
CA ILE A 88 -8.69 -9.46 -2.61
C ILE A 88 -7.80 -9.39 -3.86
N TYR A 89 -6.94 -10.39 -4.11
CA TYR A 89 -5.91 -10.32 -5.14
C TYR A 89 -6.06 -11.33 -6.30
N CYS A 90 -6.64 -12.51 -6.07
CA CYS A 90 -6.59 -13.63 -7.01
C CYS A 90 -7.93 -13.97 -7.68
N SER A 91 -9.06 -13.58 -7.10
CA SER A 91 -10.37 -13.76 -7.73
C SER A 91 -10.33 -13.09 -9.11
N ALA A 92 -10.90 -13.75 -10.11
CA ALA A 92 -10.81 -13.43 -11.55
C ALA A 92 -11.45 -12.06 -11.85
N GLY A 93 -10.77 -11.02 -11.39
CA GLY A 93 -11.32 -9.69 -11.21
C GLY A 93 -11.92 -9.43 -9.84
N SER A 94 -11.15 -9.57 -8.75
CA SER A 94 -11.50 -8.97 -7.46
C SER A 94 -12.10 -7.58 -7.68
N GLY A 95 -13.33 -7.38 -7.20
CA GLY A 95 -14.14 -6.19 -7.51
C GLY A 95 -13.64 -4.92 -6.83
N TYR A 96 -12.38 -4.90 -6.40
CA TYR A 96 -11.80 -3.88 -5.56
C TYR A 96 -10.84 -3.02 -6.38
N ASP A 97 -11.21 -1.75 -6.55
CA ASP A 97 -10.32 -0.75 -7.10
C ASP A 97 -9.23 -0.38 -6.08
N LYS A 98 -8.07 0.03 -6.59
CA LYS A 98 -7.03 0.59 -5.72
C LYS A 98 -7.48 1.95 -5.21
N THR A 99 -7.07 2.30 -3.99
CA THR A 99 -7.36 3.59 -3.39
C THR A 99 -6.42 4.69 -3.90
N GLU A 100 -6.78 5.94 -3.62
CA GLU A 100 -5.97 7.14 -3.84
C GLU A 100 -4.59 7.10 -3.17
N PHE A 101 -4.32 6.13 -2.30
CA PHE A 101 -2.96 5.83 -1.81
C PHE A 101 -1.94 5.73 -2.95
N TYR A 102 -2.34 5.16 -4.09
CA TYR A 102 -1.46 5.01 -5.25
C TYR A 102 -1.13 6.33 -5.96
N ASP A 103 -1.77 7.44 -5.59
CA ASP A 103 -1.47 8.76 -6.13
C ASP A 103 -0.10 9.26 -5.70
N LEU A 104 0.41 8.77 -4.57
CA LEU A 104 1.77 9.02 -4.08
C LEU A 104 2.86 8.54 -5.05
N PHE A 105 2.53 7.60 -5.93
CA PHE A 105 3.49 7.01 -6.88
C PHE A 105 3.27 7.52 -8.32
N LYS A 106 2.53 8.62 -8.51
CA LYS A 106 2.42 9.27 -9.82
C LYS A 106 3.79 9.82 -10.22
N ILE A 107 4.15 9.63 -11.48
CA ILE A 107 5.43 10.09 -12.03
C ILE A 107 5.12 11.23 -13.00
N PHE A 108 5.70 12.41 -12.76
CA PHE A 108 5.45 13.63 -13.54
C PHE A 108 3.96 13.96 -13.72
N GLY A 109 3.17 13.78 -12.65
CA GLY A 109 1.72 14.02 -12.67
C GLY A 109 0.89 13.01 -13.47
N ARG A 110 1.52 11.96 -14.02
CA ARG A 110 0.85 10.96 -14.86
C ARG A 110 0.68 9.62 -14.13
N ARG A 111 -0.45 8.96 -14.40
CA ARG A 111 -0.71 7.58 -13.94
C ARG A 111 -0.02 6.57 -14.85
N THR A 112 0.76 5.69 -14.24
CA THR A 112 1.38 4.50 -14.83
C THR A 112 0.43 3.31 -14.73
N MET A 113 0.81 2.15 -15.31
CA MET A 113 0.05 0.90 -15.10
C MET A 113 -0.11 0.63 -13.60
N PHE A 114 0.97 0.73 -12.82
CA PHE A 114 0.98 0.49 -11.37
C PHE A 114 0.00 1.39 -10.60
N THR A 115 -0.10 2.68 -10.96
CA THR A 115 -0.94 3.68 -10.26
C THR A 115 -2.32 3.90 -10.87
N THR A 116 -2.70 3.09 -11.85
CA THR A 116 -4.08 3.09 -12.36
C THR A 116 -5.00 2.47 -11.31
N LEU A 117 -6.01 3.25 -10.88
CA LEU A 117 -6.90 2.90 -9.76
C LEU A 117 -8.00 1.94 -10.17
N ASN A 118 -8.71 2.30 -11.25
CA ASN A 118 -9.79 1.49 -11.78
C ASN A 118 -9.25 0.23 -12.47
N LYS A 119 -9.85 -0.90 -12.13
CA LYS A 119 -9.43 -2.22 -12.61
C LYS A 119 -9.54 -2.39 -14.13
N ASP A 120 -10.60 -1.87 -14.76
CA ASP A 120 -10.81 -2.07 -16.20
C ASP A 120 -9.77 -1.30 -17.01
N ASP A 121 -9.48 -0.07 -16.61
CA ASP A 121 -8.41 0.72 -17.23
C ASP A 121 -7.03 0.12 -16.98
N HIS A 122 -6.81 -0.42 -15.78
CA HIS A 122 -5.61 -1.17 -15.46
C HIS A 122 -5.48 -2.42 -16.37
N ALA A 123 -6.56 -3.16 -16.59
CA ALA A 123 -6.58 -4.34 -17.46
C ALA A 123 -6.28 -3.99 -18.92
N LYS A 124 -6.87 -2.90 -19.44
CA LYS A 124 -6.57 -2.38 -20.78
C LYS A 124 -5.08 -2.05 -20.92
N ARG A 125 -4.51 -1.29 -19.97
CA ARG A 125 -3.09 -0.91 -19.96
C ARG A 125 -2.17 -2.11 -19.83
N LYS A 126 -2.49 -3.06 -18.95
CA LYS A 126 -1.75 -4.32 -18.78
C LYS A 126 -1.70 -5.09 -20.10
N ARG A 127 -2.82 -5.20 -20.82
CA ARG A 127 -2.89 -5.94 -22.09
C ARG A 127 -1.93 -5.38 -23.15
N LEU A 128 -1.74 -4.06 -23.20
CA LEU A 128 -0.81 -3.42 -24.14
C LEU A 128 0.66 -3.80 -23.91
N LEU A 129 1.04 -4.10 -22.66
CA LEU A 129 2.42 -4.41 -22.27
C LEU A 129 2.66 -5.90 -22.03
N ALA A 130 1.60 -6.69 -21.86
CA ALA A 130 1.67 -8.09 -21.44
C ALA A 130 2.52 -8.96 -22.38
N ASP A 131 2.44 -8.75 -23.69
CA ASP A 131 3.26 -9.48 -24.67
C ASP A 131 4.75 -9.35 -24.37
N ARG A 132 5.25 -8.14 -24.07
CA ARG A 132 6.68 -7.89 -23.87
C ARG A 132 7.26 -8.62 -22.65
N TYR A 133 6.41 -8.91 -21.66
CA TYR A 133 6.78 -9.65 -20.46
C TYR A 133 6.38 -11.13 -20.52
N ALA A 134 5.88 -11.62 -21.66
CA ALA A 134 5.64 -13.05 -21.85
C ALA A 134 6.96 -13.81 -21.80
N ASN A 135 6.98 -15.00 -21.17
CA ASN A 135 8.19 -15.82 -21.06
C ASN A 135 8.84 -16.06 -22.43
N THR A 136 8.04 -16.28 -23.48
CA THR A 136 8.50 -16.46 -24.86
C THR A 136 9.25 -15.27 -25.45
N ASN A 137 9.05 -14.06 -24.92
CA ASN A 137 9.78 -12.85 -25.29
C ASN A 137 10.96 -12.60 -24.36
N VAL A 138 10.80 -12.82 -23.05
CA VAL A 138 11.87 -12.61 -22.05
C VAL A 138 13.05 -13.57 -22.27
N VAL A 139 12.80 -14.82 -22.67
CA VAL A 139 13.86 -15.82 -22.91
C VAL A 139 14.52 -15.72 -24.28
N ARG A 140 14.12 -14.75 -25.13
CA ARG A 140 14.75 -14.56 -26.44
C ARG A 140 16.19 -14.11 -26.27
N GLN A 141 17.03 -14.54 -27.22
CA GLN A 141 18.47 -14.27 -27.22
C GLN A 141 18.86 -12.82 -26.88
N PRO A 142 18.26 -11.77 -27.46
CA PRO A 142 18.67 -10.38 -27.15
C PRO A 142 18.44 -9.97 -25.69
N SER A 143 17.38 -10.47 -25.04
CA SER A 143 17.08 -10.18 -23.64
C SER A 143 17.89 -11.07 -22.70
N LEU A 144 17.99 -12.36 -23.06
CA LEU A 144 18.70 -13.35 -22.26
C LEU A 144 20.21 -13.08 -22.22
N SER A 145 20.82 -12.70 -23.34
CA SER A 145 22.25 -12.39 -23.41
C SER A 145 22.62 -11.23 -22.47
N GLY A 146 21.85 -10.14 -22.48
CA GLY A 146 22.08 -9.01 -21.57
C GLY A 146 21.87 -9.35 -20.10
N ILE A 147 20.95 -10.27 -19.77
CA ILE A 147 20.79 -10.76 -18.40
C ILE A 147 22.00 -11.60 -17.98
N LEU A 148 22.43 -12.54 -18.82
CA LEU A 148 23.58 -13.41 -18.55
C LEU A 148 24.87 -12.61 -18.44
N GLU A 149 25.09 -11.63 -19.31
CA GLU A 149 26.24 -10.72 -19.25
C GLU A 149 26.31 -9.98 -17.91
N ARG A 150 25.20 -9.37 -17.48
CA ARG A 150 25.13 -8.65 -16.19
C ARG A 150 25.30 -9.59 -15.00
N ALA A 151 24.73 -10.79 -15.06
CA ALA A 151 24.89 -11.79 -14.01
C ALA A 151 26.34 -12.26 -13.90
N ASN A 152 27.00 -12.54 -15.03
CA ASN A 152 28.41 -12.91 -15.06
C ASN A 152 29.30 -11.79 -14.55
N SER A 153 29.07 -10.55 -15.00
CA SER A 153 29.80 -9.37 -14.51
C SER A 153 29.67 -9.21 -12.99
N PHE A 154 28.46 -9.41 -12.45
CA PHE A 154 28.23 -9.39 -11.01
C PHE A 154 29.01 -10.48 -10.27
N VAL A 155 28.95 -11.73 -10.76
CA VAL A 155 29.69 -12.86 -10.17
C VAL A 155 31.20 -12.62 -10.20
N THR A 156 31.74 -12.12 -11.30
CA THR A 156 33.16 -11.77 -11.42
C THR A 156 33.56 -10.75 -10.37
N ARG A 157 32.78 -9.67 -10.18
CA ARG A 157 33.06 -8.66 -9.13
C ARG A 157 33.03 -9.25 -7.73
N CYS A 158 32.09 -10.15 -7.44
CA CYS A 158 32.06 -10.85 -6.16
C CYS A 158 33.29 -11.74 -5.94
N ALA A 159 33.77 -12.40 -6.99
CA ALA A 159 34.97 -13.25 -6.92
C ALA A 159 36.25 -12.42 -6.75
N GLU A 160 36.38 -11.29 -7.43
CA GLU A 160 37.51 -10.35 -7.31
C GLU A 160 37.57 -9.70 -5.93
N SER A 161 36.41 -9.47 -5.31
CA SER A 161 36.29 -8.88 -3.97
C SER A 161 36.40 -9.93 -2.85
N ALA A 162 36.86 -11.16 -3.15
CA ALA A 162 36.96 -12.23 -2.17
C ALA A 162 37.89 -11.83 -1.00
N GLY A 163 37.36 -11.87 0.22
CA GLY A 163 38.09 -11.45 1.43
C GLY A 163 37.99 -9.95 1.73
N GLN A 164 37.26 -9.17 0.92
CA GLN A 164 36.97 -7.76 1.15
C GLN A 164 35.44 -7.53 1.25
N GLY A 165 35.03 -6.43 1.87
CA GLY A 165 33.63 -6.02 1.88
C GLY A 165 33.24 -5.38 0.55
N LEU A 166 32.21 -5.89 -0.12
CA LEU A 166 31.67 -5.34 -1.35
C LEU A 166 30.34 -4.62 -1.08
N ASP A 167 30.25 -3.34 -1.42
CA ASP A 167 28.97 -2.61 -1.43
C ASP A 167 28.19 -2.94 -2.72
N LEU A 168 27.03 -3.58 -2.56
CA LEU A 168 26.17 -4.00 -3.66
C LEU A 168 25.34 -2.87 -4.26
N TYR A 169 25.19 -1.75 -3.56
CA TYR A 169 24.32 -0.63 -3.93
C TYR A 169 25.09 0.53 -4.54
N ILE A 170 26.36 0.71 -4.17
CA ILE A 170 27.25 1.70 -4.78
C ILE A 170 27.97 1.03 -5.95
N CYS A 171 27.33 1.08 -7.13
CA CYS A 171 28.05 0.81 -8.37
C CYS A 171 28.85 2.06 -8.72
N GLU A 172 30.12 2.12 -8.29
CA GLU A 172 31.06 3.07 -8.89
C GLU A 172 31.09 2.79 -10.39
N ARG A 173 30.61 3.76 -11.17
CA ARG A 173 30.78 3.76 -12.62
C ARG A 173 32.27 4.00 -12.86
N GLN A 174 33.04 2.93 -13.02
CA GLN A 174 34.32 2.98 -13.72
C GLN A 174 34.07 2.95 -15.23
#